data_AF-A0A9D6JEY5-F1
#
_entry.id   AF-A0A9D6JEY5-F1
#
_cell.length_a   1.000
_cell.length_b   1.000
_cell.length_c   1.000
_cell.angle_alpha   90.00
_cell.angle_beta   90.00
_cell.angle_gamma   90.00
#
_symmetry.space_group_name_H-M   'P 1'
#
loop_
_entity.id
_entity.type
_entity.pdbx_description
1 polymer ?
#
loop_
_entity_poly.entity_id
_entity_poly.type
_entity_poly.pdbx_seq_one_letter_code
_entity_poly.pdbx_strand_id
1 'polypeptide(L)'
;MGVLIGLIVAPSVPAVAAADPMSLAGFLILLQQLVIGLAMGFAMRIVFAAVEMAGEIIGLTMGFGFATFFDPQSQGHSSAISQFLSLVTLMIYLAANFHLMLVGALVNSFSTMPISAAPMGTGLFQQMASWGGRVFSAGVQLSLPIVAAA
;
A
#
# COMPACT_ATOMS: atom_id res chain seq x y z
N MET A 1 -16.48 1.80 -3.05
CA MET A 1 -15.87 2.28 -1.79
C MET A 1 -15.06 3.56 -1.97
N GLY A 2 -14.15 3.66 -2.95
CA GLY A 2 -13.30 4.86 -3.13
C GLY A 2 -14.07 6.19 -3.24
N VAL A 3 -15.17 6.23 -4.00
CA VAL A 3 -16.02 7.43 -4.11
C VAL A 3 -16.69 7.81 -2.78
N LEU A 4 -17.14 6.83 -2.00
CA LEU A 4 -17.76 7.06 -0.69
C LEU A 4 -16.75 7.61 0.33
N ILE A 5 -15.54 7.03 0.38
CA ILE A 5 -14.44 7.52 1.23
C ILE A 5 -14.05 8.94 0.79
N GLY A 6 -13.97 9.19 -0.51
CA GLY A 6 -13.69 10.51 -1.06
C GLY A 6 -14.71 11.57 -0.62
N LEU A 7 -16.01 11.24 -0.64
CA LEU A 7 -17.06 12.16 -0.17
C LEU A 7 -16.97 12.46 1.33
N ILE A 8 -16.60 11.46 2.15
CA ILE A 8 -16.45 11.62 3.60
C ILE A 8 -15.18 12.44 3.94
N VAL A 9 -14.11 12.25 3.17
CA VAL A 9 -12.81 12.89 3.39
C VAL A 9 -12.76 14.30 2.77
N ALA A 10 -13.52 14.58 1.71
CA ALA A 10 -13.57 15.87 1.02
C ALA A 10 -13.64 17.11 1.95
N PRO A 11 -14.48 17.18 3.00
CA PRO A 11 -14.52 18.33 3.89
C PRO A 11 -13.29 18.49 4.80
N SER A 12 -12.49 17.44 4.97
CA SER A 12 -11.27 17.44 5.80
C SER A 12 -10.00 17.82 5.03
N VAL A 13 -10.08 17.90 3.70
CA VAL A 13 -8.94 18.25 2.84
C VAL A 13 -8.85 19.78 2.74
N PRO A 14 -7.65 20.39 2.90
CA PRO A 14 -7.47 21.83 2.69
C PRO A 14 -7.98 22.26 1.31
N ALA A 15 -8.62 23.42 1.24
CA ALA A 15 -9.20 23.93 -0.01
C ALA A 15 -8.16 23.90 -1.14
N VAL A 16 -8.35 22.99 -2.08
CA VAL A 16 -7.52 22.87 -3.27
C VAL A 16 -7.82 24.08 -4.14
N ALA A 17 -6.79 24.82 -4.54
CA ALA A 17 -6.96 25.85 -5.56
C ALA A 17 -7.61 25.19 -6.78
N ALA A 18 -8.81 25.66 -7.15
CA ALA A 18 -9.65 25.06 -8.18
C ALA A 18 -8.93 25.03 -9.53
N ALA A 19 -8.08 24.02 -9.73
CA ALA A 19 -7.50 23.70 -11.01
C ALA A 19 -8.56 22.91 -11.77
N ASP A 20 -8.94 23.42 -12.94
CA ASP A 20 -9.82 22.69 -13.85
C ASP A 20 -9.21 21.30 -14.12
N PRO A 21 -9.94 20.19 -13.85
CA PRO A 21 -9.45 18.84 -14.11
C PRO A 21 -9.00 18.62 -15.56
N MET A 22 -9.54 19.42 -16.49
CA MET A 22 -9.17 19.39 -17.91
C MET A 22 -7.92 20.21 -18.26
N SER A 23 -7.38 20.99 -17.31
CA SER A 23 -6.14 21.72 -17.50
C SER A 23 -4.91 20.81 -17.37
N LEU A 24 -3.82 21.16 -18.05
CA LEU A 24 -2.54 20.43 -17.94
C LEU A 24 -2.03 20.37 -16.49
N ALA A 25 -2.28 21.43 -15.71
CA ALA A 25 -1.98 21.46 -14.28
C ALA A 25 -2.83 20.45 -13.47
N GLY A 26 -4.13 20.36 -13.78
CA GLY A 26 -5.04 19.37 -13.16
C GLY A 26 -4.62 17.93 -13.45
N PHE A 27 -4.21 17.64 -14.70
CA PHE A 27 -3.72 16.31 -15.07
C PHE A 27 -2.45 15.90 -14.32
N LEU A 28 -1.48 16.82 -14.17
CA LEU A 28 -0.25 16.57 -13.41
C LEU A 28 -0.54 16.29 -11.93
N ILE A 29 -1.48 17.03 -11.34
CA ILE A 29 -1.93 16.80 -9.96
C ILE A 29 -2.56 15.40 -9.83
N LEU A 30 -3.43 15.00 -10.76
CA LEU A 30 -4.05 13.67 -10.74
C LEU A 30 -3.00 12.56 -10.79
N LEU A 31 -2.00 12.70 -11.66
CA LEU A 31 -0.91 11.74 -11.79
C LEU A 31 -0.11 11.65 -10.48
N GLN A 32 0.21 12.80 -9.87
CA GLN A 32 0.91 12.85 -8.58
C GLN A 32 0.14 12.11 -7.48
N GLN A 33 -1.16 12.38 -7.35
CA GLN A 33 -1.99 11.73 -6.32
C GLN A 33 -2.16 10.23 -6.57
N LEU A 34 -2.23 9.81 -7.84
CA LEU A 34 -2.27 8.40 -8.20
C LEU A 34 -0.97 7.68 -7.77
N VAL A 35 0.19 8.29 -8.02
CA VAL A 35 1.50 7.72 -7.62
C VAL A 35 1.59 7.60 -6.09
N ILE A 36 1.15 8.61 -5.35
CA ILE A 36 1.16 8.59 -3.88
C ILE A 36 0.26 7.47 -3.34
N GLY A 37 -0.97 7.37 -3.85
CA GLY A 37 -1.91 6.30 -3.47
C GLY A 37 -1.39 4.90 -3.82
N LEU A 38 -0.82 4.75 -5.01
CA LEU A 38 -0.22 3.49 -5.46
C LEU A 38 0.98 3.10 -4.59
N ALA A 39 1.85 4.05 -4.26
CA ALA A 39 3.01 3.81 -3.41
C ALA A 39 2.61 3.37 -1.98
N MET A 40 1.59 3.99 -1.39
CA MET A 40 1.06 3.57 -0.09
C MET A 40 0.48 2.15 -0.13
N GLY A 41 -0.34 1.85 -1.14
CA GLY A 41 -0.90 0.50 -1.32
C GLY A 41 0.18 -0.55 -1.62
N PHE A 42 1.19 -0.18 -2.41
CA PHE A 42 2.31 -1.04 -2.75
C PHE A 42 3.16 -1.40 -1.53
N ALA A 43 3.43 -0.44 -0.64
CA ALA A 43 4.17 -0.71 0.59
C ALA A 43 3.46 -1.75 1.48
N MET A 44 2.13 -1.70 1.57
CA MET A 44 1.36 -2.72 2.27
C MET A 44 1.36 -4.07 1.53
N ARG A 45 1.29 -4.06 0.19
CA ARG A 45 1.36 -5.30 -0.59
C ARG A 45 2.68 -6.05 -0.40
N ILE A 46 3.80 -5.33 -0.27
CA ILE A 46 5.12 -5.94 0.03
C ILE A 46 5.06 -6.77 1.31
N VAL A 47 4.33 -6.33 2.32
CA VAL A 47 4.27 -6.98 3.64
C VAL A 47 3.51 -8.29 3.56
N PHE A 48 2.33 -8.27 2.91
CA PHE A 48 1.59 -9.49 2.65
C PHE A 48 2.38 -10.46 1.75
N ALA A 49 3.08 -9.95 0.75
CA ALA A 49 3.95 -10.77 -0.10
C ALA A 49 5.11 -11.40 0.69
N ALA A 50 5.69 -10.68 1.66
CA ALA A 50 6.74 -11.22 2.53
C ALA A 50 6.21 -12.37 3.40
N VAL A 51 4.99 -12.26 3.95
CA VAL A 51 4.39 -13.35 4.71
C VAL A 51 4.00 -14.54 3.81
N GLU A 52 3.44 -14.27 2.62
CA GLU A 52 3.14 -15.30 1.62
C GLU A 52 4.41 -16.10 1.28
N MET A 53 5.52 -15.41 1.04
CA MET A 53 6.83 -16.01 0.74
C MET A 53 7.42 -16.78 1.93
N ALA A 54 7.32 -16.23 3.15
CA ALA A 54 7.76 -16.93 4.36
C ALA A 54 6.98 -18.24 4.54
N GLY A 55 5.68 -18.21 4.31
CA GLY A 55 4.84 -19.40 4.31
C GLY A 55 5.24 -20.40 3.23
N GLU A 56 5.53 -19.97 2.01
CA GLU A 56 6.04 -20.88 0.98
C GLU A 56 7.33 -21.58 1.41
N ILE A 57 8.30 -20.85 1.98
CA ILE A 57 9.56 -21.42 2.47
C ILE A 57 9.32 -22.43 3.60
N ILE A 58 8.45 -22.10 4.57
CA ILE A 58 8.08 -23.03 5.65
C ILE A 58 7.40 -24.28 5.07
N GLY A 59 6.51 -24.12 4.10
CA GLY A 59 5.83 -25.23 3.44
C GLY A 59 6.80 -26.16 2.71
N LEU A 60 7.84 -25.61 2.07
CA LEU A 60 8.89 -26.38 1.42
C LEU A 60 9.73 -27.17 2.44
N THR A 61 10.09 -26.57 3.58
CA THR A 61 10.91 -27.23 4.61
C THR A 61 10.16 -28.29 5.40
N MET A 62 8.83 -28.16 5.58
CA MET A 62 7.99 -29.18 6.21
C MET A 62 7.67 -30.39 5.32
N GLY A 63 8.19 -30.44 4.08
CA GLY A 63 7.97 -31.57 3.17
C GLY A 63 6.67 -31.51 2.37
N PHE A 64 5.88 -30.43 2.46
CA PHE A 64 4.74 -30.22 1.56
C PHE A 64 5.17 -29.92 0.11
N GLY A 65 6.44 -29.59 -0.12
CA GLY A 65 7.02 -29.44 -1.46
C GLY A 65 7.08 -30.74 -2.28
N PHE A 66 6.91 -31.91 -1.67
CA PHE A 66 6.88 -33.19 -2.40
C PHE A 66 5.61 -33.36 -3.26
N ALA A 67 4.50 -32.71 -2.92
CA ALA A 67 3.27 -32.76 -3.72
C ALA A 67 3.47 -32.09 -5.10
N THR A 68 4.26 -31.01 -5.16
CA THR A 68 4.59 -30.29 -6.40
C THR A 68 5.48 -31.09 -7.34
N PHE A 69 6.25 -32.07 -6.83
CA PHE A 69 7.05 -32.99 -7.65
C PHE A 69 6.21 -34.08 -8.32
N PHE A 70 5.05 -34.43 -7.75
CA PHE A 70 4.19 -35.50 -8.27
C PHE A 70 3.12 -35.00 -9.26
N ASP A 71 2.73 -33.73 -9.18
CA ASP A 71 1.83 -33.10 -10.16
C ASP A 71 2.28 -31.67 -10.52
N PRO A 72 3.17 -31.51 -11.52
CA PRO A 72 3.55 -30.20 -12.04
C PRO A 72 2.46 -29.54 -12.92
N GLN A 73 1.38 -30.26 -13.26
CA GLN A 73 0.23 -29.73 -14.00
C GLN A 73 -0.74 -28.97 -13.09
N SER A 74 -0.79 -29.32 -11.81
CA SER A 74 -1.22 -28.42 -10.74
C SER A 74 -0.23 -27.26 -10.67
N GLN A 75 -0.51 -26.16 -11.35
CA GLN A 75 0.32 -24.94 -11.37
C GLN A 75 0.45 -24.30 -9.99
N GLY A 76 1.26 -24.89 -9.11
CA GLY A 76 1.70 -24.32 -7.84
C GLY A 76 0.57 -23.67 -7.07
N HIS A 77 -0.44 -24.44 -6.65
CA HIS A 77 -1.32 -23.93 -5.60
C HIS A 77 -0.43 -23.53 -4.42
N SER A 78 -0.53 -22.26 -4.01
CA SER A 78 0.20 -21.71 -2.84
C SER A 78 0.17 -22.73 -1.72
N SER A 79 1.32 -23.01 -1.08
CA SER A 79 1.39 -24.00 0.00
C SER A 79 0.24 -23.78 0.98
N ALA A 80 -0.43 -24.85 1.43
CA ALA A 80 -1.51 -24.76 2.42
C ALA A 80 -1.09 -23.95 3.67
N ILE A 81 0.21 -24.03 4.01
CA ILE A 81 0.82 -23.24 5.08
C ILE A 81 0.91 -21.74 4.74
N SER A 82 1.23 -21.38 3.48
CA SER A 82 1.25 -19.99 3.00
C SER A 82 -0.15 -19.39 3.04
N GLN A 83 -1.15 -20.14 2.57
CA GLN A 83 -2.55 -19.71 2.65
C GLN A 83 -3.01 -19.55 4.11
N PHE A 84 -2.63 -20.48 4.99
CA PHE A 84 -2.95 -20.39 6.42
C PHE A 84 -2.32 -19.15 7.08
N LEU A 85 -1.03 -18.92 6.85
CA LEU A 85 -0.33 -17.74 7.39
C LEU A 85 -0.87 -16.43 6.82
N SER A 86 -1.25 -16.40 5.54
CA SER A 86 -1.91 -15.25 4.92
C SER A 86 -3.28 -14.95 5.56
N LEU A 87 -4.07 -15.99 5.86
CA LEU A 87 -5.34 -15.83 6.59
C LEU A 87 -5.14 -15.33 8.02
N VAL A 88 -4.16 -15.87 8.75
CA VAL A 88 -3.80 -15.38 10.10
C VAL A 88 -3.36 -13.92 10.05
N THR A 89 -2.52 -13.57 9.08
CA THR A 89 -2.07 -12.20 8.82
C THR A 89 -3.22 -11.26 8.52
N LEU A 90 -4.19 -11.72 7.72
CA LEU A 90 -5.40 -10.97 7.42
C LEU A 90 -6.28 -10.78 8.66
N MET A 91 -6.41 -11.81 9.51
CA MET A 91 -7.14 -11.67 10.78
C MET A 91 -6.46 -10.66 11.72
N ILE A 92 -5.12 -10.69 11.83
CA ILE A 92 -4.35 -9.70 12.60
C ILE A 92 -4.54 -8.30 12.01
N TYR A 93 -4.50 -8.18 10.68
CA TYR A 93 -4.71 -6.93 9.96
C TYR A 93 -6.08 -6.29 10.29
N LEU A 94 -7.13 -7.11 10.32
CA LEU A 94 -8.48 -6.70 10.70
C LEU A 94 -8.60 -6.38 12.19
N ALA A 95 -8.06 -7.23 13.07
CA ALA A 95 -8.11 -7.06 14.52
C ALA A 95 -7.41 -5.78 14.99
N ALA A 96 -6.28 -5.44 14.38
CA ALA A 96 -5.54 -4.22 14.66
C ALA A 96 -6.07 -2.98 13.90
N ASN A 97 -7.18 -3.12 13.15
CA ASN A 97 -7.81 -2.03 12.41
C ASN A 97 -6.88 -1.31 11.42
N PHE A 98 -5.93 -2.02 10.82
CA PHE A 98 -4.96 -1.42 9.89
C PHE A 98 -5.62 -0.78 8.66
N HIS A 99 -6.79 -1.28 8.25
CA HIS A 99 -7.56 -0.66 7.18
C HIS A 99 -7.98 0.78 7.53
N LEU A 100 -8.35 1.06 8.78
CA LEU A 100 -8.64 2.43 9.24
C LEU A 100 -7.37 3.26 9.36
N MET A 101 -6.27 2.64 9.82
CA MET A 101 -4.97 3.30 9.94
C MET A 101 -4.43 3.74 8.56
N LEU A 102 -4.65 2.93 7.54
CA LEU A 102 -4.31 3.25 6.15
C LEU A 102 -5.15 4.41 5.60
N VAL A 103 -6.45 4.44 5.87
CA VAL A 103 -7.30 5.58 5.51
C VAL A 103 -6.88 6.85 6.27
N GLY A 104 -6.54 6.75 7.55
CA GLY A 104 -6.00 7.86 8.33
C GLY A 104 -4.68 8.39 7.77
N ALA A 105 -3.78 7.51 7.35
CA ALA A 105 -2.53 7.87 6.69
C ALA A 105 -2.78 8.57 5.34
N LEU A 106 -3.76 8.10 4.54
CA LEU A 106 -4.18 8.75 3.31
C LEU A 106 -4.71 10.17 3.57
N VAL A 107 -5.55 10.36 4.59
CA VAL A 107 -6.07 11.68 4.97
C VAL A 107 -4.92 12.62 5.38
N ASN A 108 -3.99 12.12 6.20
CA ASN A 108 -2.81 12.89 6.62
C ASN A 108 -1.82 13.16 5.47
N SER A 109 -1.84 12.36 4.40
CA SER A 109 -1.04 12.63 3.20
C SER A 109 -1.44 13.97 2.56
N PHE A 110 -2.70 14.39 2.65
CA PHE A 110 -3.15 15.67 2.07
C PHE A 110 -2.64 16.91 2.82
N SER A 111 -2.27 16.78 4.10
CA SER A 111 -1.66 17.88 4.87
C SER A 111 -0.13 17.88 4.76
N THR A 112 0.50 16.69 4.75
CA THR A 112 1.96 16.53 4.68
C THR A 112 2.52 16.68 3.25
N MET A 113 1.70 16.41 2.23
CA MET A 113 1.98 16.59 0.81
C MET A 113 0.83 17.35 0.16
N PRO A 114 0.80 18.69 0.28
CA PRO A 114 -0.31 19.49 -0.21
C PRO A 114 -0.46 19.37 -1.74
N ILE A 115 -1.72 19.42 -2.17
CA ILE A 115 -2.11 19.38 -3.58
C ILE A 115 -1.70 20.72 -4.21
N SER A 116 -0.54 20.77 -4.87
CA SER A 116 -0.02 22.00 -5.50
C SER A 116 0.28 21.78 -6.97
N ALA A 117 -0.15 22.74 -7.80
CA ALA A 117 0.28 22.87 -9.20
C ALA A 117 1.67 23.52 -9.33
N ALA A 118 2.42 23.67 -8.22
CA ALA A 118 3.65 24.46 -8.21
C ALA A 118 4.61 23.94 -9.28
N PRO A 119 5.10 24.82 -10.17
CA PRO A 119 5.89 24.40 -11.31
C PRO A 119 7.09 23.59 -10.84
N MET A 120 7.38 22.56 -11.62
CA MET A 120 8.47 21.63 -11.47
C MET A 120 9.82 22.38 -11.45
N GLY A 121 10.18 22.95 -10.30
CA GLY A 121 11.45 23.64 -10.10
C GLY A 121 12.61 22.65 -9.92
N THR A 122 13.83 23.18 -9.92
CA THR A 122 15.11 22.46 -9.85
C THR A 122 15.32 21.57 -8.60
N GLY A 123 14.33 21.48 -7.71
CA GLY A 123 14.29 20.57 -6.56
C GLY A 123 13.32 19.38 -6.71
N LEU A 124 12.70 19.19 -7.88
CA LEU A 124 11.65 18.18 -8.09
C LEU A 124 12.09 16.76 -7.72
N PHE A 125 13.30 16.34 -8.10
CA PHE A 125 13.83 15.02 -7.74
C PHE A 125 14.02 14.86 -6.24
N GLN A 126 14.47 15.92 -5.55
CA GLN A 126 14.67 15.91 -4.11
C GLN A 126 13.32 15.92 -3.36
N GLN A 127 12.34 16.67 -3.86
CA GLN A 127 10.97 16.67 -3.33
C GLN A 127 10.29 15.31 -3.55
N MET A 128 10.34 14.75 -4.76
CA MET A 128 9.82 13.41 -5.06
C MET A 128 10.51 12.32 -4.22
N ALA A 129 11.84 12.37 -4.07
CA ALA A 129 12.56 11.43 -3.22
C ALA A 129 12.13 11.56 -1.75
N SER A 130 11.94 12.78 -1.26
CA SER A 130 11.46 13.01 0.11
C SER A 130 10.03 12.53 0.33
N TRP A 131 9.15 12.70 -0.67
CA TRP A 131 7.78 12.22 -0.64
C TRP A 131 7.71 10.70 -0.73
N GLY A 132 8.49 10.09 -1.63
CA GLY A 132 8.64 8.65 -1.73
C GLY A 132 9.14 8.04 -0.42
N GLY A 133 10.15 8.66 0.22
CA GLY A 133 10.63 8.25 1.53
C GLY A 133 9.56 8.33 2.62
N ARG A 134 8.73 9.38 2.62
CA ARG A 134 7.59 9.52 3.56
C ARG A 134 6.50 8.48 3.31
N VAL A 135 6.13 8.23 2.06
CA VAL A 135 5.15 7.19 1.71
C VAL A 135 5.66 5.80 2.09
N PHE A 136 6.92 5.50 1.79
CA PHE A 136 7.55 4.24 2.17
C PHE A 136 7.62 4.09 3.69
N SER A 137 8.06 5.12 4.40
CA SER A 137 8.09 5.12 5.87
C SER A 137 6.70 4.95 6.47
N ALA A 138 5.68 5.62 5.94
CA ALA A 138 4.29 5.42 6.36
C ALA A 138 3.84 3.98 6.11
N GLY A 139 4.12 3.42 4.93
CA GLY A 139 3.83 2.03 4.63
C GLY A 139 4.52 1.02 5.55
N VAL A 140 5.78 1.27 5.93
CA VAL A 140 6.53 0.45 6.90
C VAL A 140 5.98 0.59 8.31
N GLN A 141 5.60 1.81 8.73
CA GLN A 141 4.94 2.02 10.02
C GLN A 141 3.57 1.34 10.09
N LEU A 142 2.82 1.36 8.99
CA LEU A 142 1.57 0.64 8.83
C LEU A 142 1.76 -0.88 8.80
N SER A 143 2.97 -1.41 8.61
CA SER A 143 3.20 -2.85 8.53
C SER A 143 3.96 -3.44 9.70
N LEU A 144 4.66 -2.60 10.46
CA LEU A 144 5.46 -2.97 11.62
C LEU A 144 4.77 -3.95 12.59
N PRO A 145 3.52 -3.73 13.02
CA PRO A 145 2.88 -4.65 13.96
C PRO A 145 2.46 -5.98 13.33
N ILE A 146 2.30 -6.05 12.01
CA ILE A 146 2.06 -7.31 11.29
C ILE A 146 3.35 -8.12 11.23
N VAL A 147 4.46 -7.47 10.87
CA VAL A 147 5.78 -8.11 10.81
C VAL A 147 6.24 -8.57 12.19
N ALA A 148 5.96 -7.81 13.25
CA ALA A 148 6.32 -8.19 14.62
C ALA A 148 5.50 -9.38 15.16
N ALA A 149 4.35 -9.69 14.56
CA ALA A 149 3.49 -10.81 14.95
C ALA A 149 3.76 -12.08 14.13
N ALA A 150 4.49 -11.97 13.02
CA ALA A 150 4.91 -13.08 12.16
C ALA A 150 6.24 -13.69 12.65
#